data_AF-A0A2J6PX12-F1
#
_entry.id   AF-A0A2J6PX12-F1
#
_cell.length_a   1.000
_cell.length_b   1.000
_cell.length_c   1.000
_cell.angle_alpha   90.00
_cell.angle_beta   90.00
_cell.angle_gamma   90.00
#
_symmetry.space_group_name_H-M   'P 1'
#
loop_
_entity.id
_entity.type
_entity.pdbx_description
1 polymer ?
#
loop_
_entity_poly.entity_id
_entity_poly.type
_entity_poly.pdbx_seq_one_letter_code
_entity_poly.pdbx_strand_id
1 'polypeptide(L)'
;MLPGYAMSTQSNEHNEAFLRDRRIWPAWYLRLQFECTFRNIWQYVNPSAPNAPHLIAAEPADPPTIEELIDSLNKERTEPVRAWDADERPEEAKGRRPRVPEPARFDDVKEEHSARLES
;
A
#
# COMPACT_ATOMS: atom_id res chain seq x y z
N MET A 1 -64.98 -8.06 9.92
CA MET A 1 -63.91 -7.08 9.64
C MET A 1 -62.84 -7.26 10.70
N LEU A 2 -61.68 -7.84 10.35
CA LEU A 2 -60.53 -7.97 11.23
C LEU A 2 -59.42 -7.08 10.68
N PRO A 3 -58.71 -6.28 11.51
CA PRO A 3 -57.66 -5.41 11.03
C PRO A 3 -56.42 -6.24 10.68
N GLY A 4 -55.86 -5.98 9.49
CA GLY A 4 -54.66 -6.63 8.99
C GLY A 4 -53.45 -6.27 9.84
N TYR A 5 -52.77 -7.30 10.36
CA TYR A 5 -51.43 -7.18 10.90
C TYR A 5 -50.48 -6.83 9.75
N ALA A 6 -50.03 -5.56 9.71
CA ALA A 6 -48.89 -5.19 8.91
C ALA A 6 -47.65 -5.83 9.52
N MET A 7 -47.16 -6.91 8.91
CA MET A 7 -45.81 -7.38 9.18
C MET A 7 -44.85 -6.27 8.79
N SER A 8 -44.33 -5.56 9.79
CA SER A 8 -43.14 -4.73 9.59
C SER A 8 -42.04 -5.68 9.16
N THR A 9 -41.72 -5.66 7.87
CA THR A 9 -40.48 -6.21 7.35
C THR A 9 -39.36 -5.47 8.10
N GLN A 10 -38.84 -6.11 9.14
CA GLN A 10 -37.53 -5.78 9.68
C GLN A 10 -36.62 -5.78 8.47
N SER A 11 -36.22 -4.59 8.01
CA SER A 11 -35.10 -4.49 7.11
C SER A 11 -33.97 -5.16 7.87
N ASN A 12 -33.54 -6.31 7.37
CA ASN A 12 -32.28 -6.91 7.75
C ASN A 12 -31.21 -5.98 7.17
N GLU A 13 -31.11 -4.78 7.74
CA GLU A 13 -29.89 -4.01 7.72
C GLU A 13 -28.91 -4.84 8.52
N HIS A 14 -28.34 -5.86 7.86
CA HIS A 14 -26.98 -6.27 8.11
C HIS A 14 -26.16 -5.01 7.90
N ASN A 15 -26.12 -4.21 8.96
CA ASN A 15 -25.38 -2.99 9.12
C ASN A 15 -23.95 -3.49 9.16
N GLU A 16 -23.39 -3.77 7.99
CA GLU A 16 -21.97 -3.98 7.82
C GLU A 16 -21.34 -2.70 8.36
N ALA A 17 -20.84 -2.77 9.59
CA ALA A 17 -20.17 -1.66 10.21
C ALA A 17 -18.86 -1.50 9.44
N PHE A 18 -18.93 -0.76 8.34
CA PHE A 18 -17.74 -0.32 7.63
C PHE A 18 -17.11 0.76 8.49
N LEU A 19 -15.81 0.64 8.73
CA LEU A 19 -15.02 1.70 9.35
C LEU A 19 -14.93 2.87 8.37
N ARG A 20 -15.95 3.74 8.36
CA ARG A 20 -16.03 4.90 7.45
C ARG A 20 -15.33 6.12 8.04
N ASP A 21 -15.49 6.33 9.35
CA ASP A 21 -15.01 7.51 10.05
C ASP A 21 -14.41 7.18 11.42
N ARG A 22 -13.48 8.02 11.88
CA ARG A 22 -12.87 7.93 13.22
C ARG A 22 -13.90 7.95 14.35
N ARG A 23 -15.03 8.64 14.16
CA ARG A 23 -16.12 8.73 15.16
C ARG A 23 -16.83 7.40 15.37
N ILE A 24 -16.86 6.54 14.35
CA ILE A 24 -17.52 5.23 14.38
C ILE A 24 -16.59 4.15 14.95
N TRP A 25 -15.28 4.43 15.02
CA TRP A 25 -14.25 3.50 15.48
C TRP A 25 -14.57 2.81 16.81
N PRO A 26 -14.98 3.51 17.90
CA PRO A 26 -15.25 2.83 19.17
C PRO A 26 -16.41 1.83 19.08
N ALA A 27 -17.48 2.19 18.39
CA ALA A 27 -18.64 1.33 18.22
C ALA A 27 -18.32 0.11 17.33
N TRP A 28 -17.56 0.34 16.26
CA TRP A 28 -17.06 -0.72 15.39
C TRP A 28 -16.17 -1.72 16.14
N TYR A 29 -15.21 -1.20 16.90
CA TYR A 29 -14.26 -2.01 17.66
C TYR A 29 -14.94 -2.91 18.68
N LEU A 30 -15.91 -2.36 19.44
CA LEU A 30 -16.70 -3.15 20.40
C LEU A 30 -17.50 -4.27 19.72
N ARG A 31 -18.09 -4.00 18.55
CA ARG A 31 -18.82 -5.02 17.79
C ARG A 31 -17.89 -6.11 17.28
N LEU A 32 -16.73 -5.74 16.72
CA LEU A 32 -15.71 -6.70 16.30
C LEU A 32 -15.28 -7.57 17.49
N GLN A 33 -14.99 -6.95 18.63
CA GLN A 33 -14.59 -7.66 19.84
C GLN A 33 -15.66 -8.66 20.29
N PHE A 34 -16.94 -8.26 20.30
CA PHE A 34 -18.05 -9.14 20.65
C PHE A 34 -18.16 -10.34 19.70
N GLU A 35 -18.18 -10.10 18.38
CA GLU A 35 -18.27 -11.15 17.36
C GLU A 35 -17.09 -12.13 17.43
N CYS A 36 -15.87 -11.59 17.55
CA CYS A 36 -14.67 -12.41 17.64
C CYS A 36 -14.59 -13.20 18.95
N THR A 37 -15.09 -12.64 20.06
CA THR A 37 -15.16 -13.34 21.35
C THR A 37 -16.19 -14.46 21.28
N PHE A 38 -17.37 -14.20 20.72
CA PHE A 38 -18.42 -15.20 20.53
C PHE A 38 -17.95 -16.38 19.67
N ARG A 39 -17.18 -16.09 18.61
CA ARG A 39 -16.59 -17.09 17.72
C ARG A 39 -15.30 -17.71 18.26
N ASN A 40 -14.85 -17.31 19.46
CA ASN A 40 -13.62 -17.75 20.10
C ASN A 40 -12.34 -17.55 19.23
N ILE A 41 -12.31 -16.47 18.45
CA ILE A 41 -11.18 -16.11 17.57
C ILE A 41 -10.48 -14.82 18.02
N TRP A 42 -10.95 -14.16 19.09
CA TRP A 42 -10.41 -12.88 19.55
C TRP A 42 -8.89 -12.91 19.78
N GLN A 43 -8.35 -14.02 20.29
CA GLN A 43 -6.91 -14.22 20.50
C GLN A 43 -6.03 -14.04 19.25
N TYR A 44 -6.59 -14.22 18.04
CA TYR A 44 -5.86 -14.04 16.78
C TYR A 44 -5.99 -12.63 16.20
N VAL A 45 -6.98 -11.87 16.67
CA VAL A 45 -7.33 -10.54 16.12
C VAL A 45 -6.99 -9.42 17.12
N ASN A 46 -6.83 -9.75 18.40
CA ASN A 46 -6.58 -8.79 19.46
C ASN A 46 -5.28 -8.01 19.21
N PRO A 47 -5.35 -6.72 18.87
CA PRO A 47 -4.16 -5.91 18.60
C PRO A 47 -3.35 -5.63 19.87
N SER A 48 -3.94 -5.85 21.05
CA SER A 48 -3.31 -5.66 22.36
C SER A 48 -2.74 -6.96 22.93
N ALA A 49 -2.73 -8.07 22.18
CA ALA A 49 -2.14 -9.32 22.64
C ALA A 49 -0.61 -9.16 22.77
N PRO A 50 0.04 -9.80 23.77
CA PRO A 50 1.49 -9.67 23.99
C PRO A 50 2.33 -10.19 22.82
N ASN A 51 1.74 -11.08 22.00
CA ASN A 51 2.32 -11.64 20.78
C ASN A 51 1.65 -11.10 19.50
N ALA A 52 0.75 -10.11 19.61
CA ALA A 52 0.25 -9.44 18.43
C ALA A 52 1.46 -8.87 17.68
N PRO A 53 1.54 -9.02 16.34
CA PRO A 53 2.52 -8.26 15.60
C PRO A 53 2.30 -6.82 16.00
N HIS A 54 3.27 -6.22 16.68
CA HIS A 54 3.27 -4.79 16.90
C HIS A 54 2.97 -4.22 15.53
N LEU A 55 1.89 -3.45 15.38
CA LEU A 55 1.76 -2.60 14.21
C LEU A 55 3.05 -1.81 14.27
N ILE A 56 4.03 -2.20 13.45
CA ILE A 56 5.28 -1.50 13.35
C ILE A 56 4.78 -0.21 12.72
N ALA A 57 4.44 0.75 13.56
CA ALA A 57 4.57 2.15 13.27
C ALA A 57 6.08 2.34 13.09
N ALA A 58 6.61 1.73 12.03
CA ALA A 58 7.84 2.17 11.45
C ALA A 58 7.51 3.62 11.14
N GLU A 59 8.27 4.51 11.76
CA GLU A 59 8.29 5.88 11.31
C GLU A 59 8.42 5.82 9.79
N PRO A 60 7.50 6.46 9.05
CA PRO A 60 7.57 6.44 7.59
C PRO A 60 8.99 6.83 7.21
N ALA A 61 9.63 6.01 6.38
CA ALA A 61 11.01 6.26 5.97
C ALA A 61 11.11 7.68 5.44
N ASP A 62 12.19 8.38 5.81
CA ASP A 62 12.43 9.73 5.31
C ASP A 62 12.32 9.74 3.79
N PRO A 63 11.70 10.78 3.20
CA PRO A 63 11.59 10.89 1.76
C PRO A 63 13.00 10.88 1.14
N PRO A 64 13.21 10.14 0.04
CA PRO A 64 14.53 10.01 -0.56
C PRO A 64 15.03 11.37 -1.02
N THR A 65 16.32 11.59 -0.83
CA THR A 65 17.02 12.80 -1.26
C THR A 65 17.06 12.91 -2.79
N ILE A 66 17.28 14.13 -3.28
CA ILE A 66 17.50 14.41 -4.71
C ILE A 66 18.63 13.54 -5.29
N GLU A 67 19.71 13.35 -4.53
CA GLU A 67 20.87 12.57 -4.95
C GLU A 67 20.50 11.09 -5.12
N GLU A 68 19.74 10.53 -4.17
CA GLU A 68 19.24 9.15 -4.25
C GLU A 68 18.27 8.94 -5.42
N LEU A 69 17.44 9.94 -5.73
CA LEU A 69 16.54 9.90 -6.90
C LEU A 69 17.34 9.97 -8.21
N ILE A 70 18.37 10.81 -8.29
CA ILE A 70 19.27 10.88 -9.44
C ILE A 70 19.99 9.55 -9.65
N ASP A 71 20.49 8.94 -8.58
CA ASP A 71 21.17 7.64 -8.63
C ASP A 71 20.23 6.51 -9.06
N SER A 72 19.01 6.49 -8.51
CA SER A 72 17.98 5.53 -8.91
C SER A 72 17.64 5.66 -10.39
N LEU A 73 17.39 6.89 -10.86
CA LEU A 73 17.05 7.15 -12.25
C LEU A 73 18.21 6.84 -13.21
N ASN A 74 19.44 7.15 -12.80
CA ASN A 74 20.64 6.78 -13.56
C ASN A 74 20.82 5.27 -13.65
N LYS A 75 20.57 4.55 -12.56
CA LYS A 75 20.60 3.09 -12.54
C LYS A 75 19.60 2.52 -13.54
N GLU A 76 18.33 2.93 -13.46
CA GLU A 76 17.28 2.49 -14.38
C GLU A 76 17.61 2.81 -15.84
N ARG A 77 18.10 4.02 -16.13
CA ARG A 77 18.53 4.40 -17.48
C ARG A 77 19.69 3.54 -17.98
N THR A 78 20.61 3.13 -17.12
CA THR A 78 21.81 2.36 -17.48
C THR A 78 21.55 0.86 -17.60
N GLU A 79 20.49 0.33 -16.98
CA GLU A 79 20.13 -1.10 -17.01
C GLU A 79 20.04 -1.68 -18.44
N PRO A 80 19.43 -1.03 -19.45
CA PRO A 80 19.41 -1.56 -20.82
C PRO A 80 20.79 -1.72 -21.46
N VAL A 81 21.72 -0.79 -21.19
CA VAL A 81 23.10 -0.88 -21.70
C VAL A 81 23.85 -1.97 -20.96
N ARG A 82 23.67 -2.08 -19.63
CA ARG A 82 24.25 -3.17 -18.82
C ARG A 82 23.73 -4.54 -19.24
N ALA A 83 22.43 -4.67 -19.46
CA ALA A 83 21.80 -5.91 -19.89
C ALA A 83 22.26 -6.31 -21.29
N TRP A 84 22.45 -5.33 -22.18
CA TRP A 84 23.12 -5.58 -23.45
C TRP A 84 24.56 -6.04 -23.16
N ASP A 85 25.42 -5.28 -22.48
CA ASP A 85 26.82 -5.66 -22.26
C ASP A 85 27.02 -7.03 -21.57
N ALA A 86 26.10 -7.44 -20.67
CA ALA A 86 26.13 -8.71 -19.96
C ALA A 86 25.63 -9.93 -20.78
N ASP A 87 24.98 -9.71 -21.91
CA ASP A 87 24.51 -10.79 -22.78
C ASP A 87 25.68 -11.43 -23.54
N GLU A 88 25.93 -12.72 -23.27
CA GLU A 88 27.03 -13.50 -23.83
C GLU A 88 26.79 -13.97 -25.28
N ARG A 89 25.61 -13.72 -25.85
CA ARG A 89 25.32 -14.06 -27.26
C ARG A 89 26.21 -13.26 -28.22
N PRO A 90 26.57 -13.84 -29.39
CA PRO A 90 27.32 -13.12 -30.43
C PRO A 90 26.60 -11.84 -30.85
N GLU A 91 27.35 -10.78 -31.16
CA GLU A 91 26.78 -9.45 -31.47
C GLU A 91 25.77 -9.49 -32.62
N GLU A 92 25.95 -10.40 -33.57
CA GLU A 92 25.05 -10.58 -34.72
C GLU A 92 23.66 -11.08 -34.31
N ALA A 93 23.56 -11.79 -33.18
CA ALA A 93 22.31 -12.31 -32.61
C ALA A 93 21.67 -11.36 -31.57
N LYS A 94 22.43 -10.37 -31.11
CA LYS A 94 22.10 -9.47 -30.00
C LYS A 94 21.41 -8.17 -30.44
N GLY A 95 21.51 -7.86 -31.74
CA GLY A 95 20.93 -6.66 -32.32
C GLY A 95 21.69 -5.38 -31.94
N ARG A 96 21.13 -4.21 -32.29
CA ARG A 96 21.80 -2.92 -32.09
C ARG A 96 21.95 -2.60 -30.60
N ARG A 97 23.18 -2.23 -30.18
CA ARG A 97 23.44 -1.74 -28.83
C ARG A 97 22.58 -0.50 -28.51
N PRO A 98 21.89 -0.48 -27.35
CA PRO A 98 21.21 0.72 -26.87
C PRO A 98 22.15 1.90 -26.72
N ARG A 99 21.68 3.11 -27.01
CA ARG A 99 22.47 4.34 -26.84
C ARG A 99 22.72 4.57 -25.35
N VAL A 100 23.94 5.01 -25.02
CA VAL A 100 24.26 5.44 -23.64
C VAL A 100 23.33 6.59 -23.26
N PRO A 101 22.55 6.46 -22.17
CA PRO A 101 21.61 7.48 -21.75
C PRO A 101 22.35 8.72 -21.24
N GLU A 102 21.69 9.88 -21.33
CA GLU A 102 22.17 11.07 -20.66
C GLU A 102 21.99 10.94 -19.14
N PRO A 103 22.99 11.37 -18.33
CA PRO A 103 22.87 11.38 -16.88
C PRO A 103 21.66 12.18 -16.42
N ALA A 104 20.92 11.63 -15.46
CA ALA A 104 19.84 12.31 -14.77
C ALA A 104 20.34 13.59 -14.08
N ARG A 105 19.53 14.63 -14.14
CA ARG A 105 19.79 15.93 -13.50
C ARG A 105 18.71 16.25 -12.48
N PHE A 106 18.97 17.25 -11.65
CA PHE A 106 18.00 17.77 -10.68
C PHE A 106 16.64 18.09 -11.32
N ASP A 107 16.63 18.70 -12.52
CA ASP A 107 15.39 19.02 -13.22
C ASP A 107 14.53 17.78 -13.56
N ASP A 108 15.15 16.61 -13.71
CA ASP A 108 14.43 15.36 -14.00
C ASP A 108 13.73 14.80 -12.74
N VAL A 109 14.23 15.12 -11.54
CA VAL A 109 13.77 14.52 -10.26
C VAL A 109 13.07 15.50 -9.33
N LYS A 110 13.15 16.81 -9.59
CA LYS A 110 12.62 17.85 -8.69
C LYS A 110 11.12 17.74 -8.43
N GLU A 111 10.34 17.39 -9.45
CA GLU A 111 8.89 17.25 -9.35
C GLU A 111 8.52 16.04 -8.48
N GLU A 112 9.24 14.92 -8.67
CA GLU A 112 9.06 13.71 -7.88
C GLU A 112 9.46 13.91 -6.42
N HIS A 113 10.60 14.56 -6.18
CA HIS A 113 11.04 14.93 -4.83
C HIS A 113 10.02 15.86 -4.14
N SER A 114 9.47 16.83 -4.86
CA SER A 114 8.47 17.75 -4.32
C SER A 114 7.16 17.03 -3.98
N ALA A 115 6.67 16.17 -4.88
CA ALA A 115 5.47 15.37 -4.62
C ALA A 115 5.62 14.43 -3.41
N ARG A 116 6.83 13.92 -3.15
CA ARG A 116 7.13 13.05 -2.00
C ARG A 116 7.24 13.82 -0.68
N LEU A 117 7.56 15.12 -0.70
CA LEU A 117 7.58 15.97 0.49
C LEU A 117 6.19 16.50 0.89
N GLU A 118 5.26 16.57 -0.07
CA GLU A 118 3.89 17.05 0.16
C GLU A 118 2.92 15.94 0.61
N SER A 119 3.35 14.67 0.61
CA SER A 119 2.56 13.48 0.98
C SER A 119 2.69 13.11 2.45
#